data_AF-A0A367ZZ51-F1
#
_entry.id   AF-A0A367ZZ51-F1
#
_cell.length_a   1.000
_cell.length_b   1.000
_cell.length_c   1.000
_cell.angle_alpha   90.00
_cell.angle_beta   90.00
_cell.angle_gamma   90.00
#
_symmetry.space_group_name_H-M   'P 1'
#
loop_
_entity.id
_entity.type
_entity.pdbx_description
1 polymer ?
#
loop_
_entity_poly.entity_id
_entity_poly.type
_entity_poly.pdbx_seq_one_letter_code
_entity_poly.pdbx_strand_id
1 'polypeptide(L)'
;MNWIEDTVERRSRPDILWPEARSIIMLAMNYGPDSDPCTLQTLPSQGTISVYARHRDYHDLIKGRLKQIASRFSARTGNPVKVFVDTSSCDGKTAGRRRRPRLAGQAYQPF
;
A
#
# COMPACT_ATOMS: atom_id res chain seq x y z
N MET A 1 11.59 16.76 6.66
CA MET A 1 10.99 15.41 6.54
C MET A 1 9.73 15.30 7.41
N ASN A 2 8.91 16.35 7.47
CA ASN A 2 7.82 16.42 8.49
C ASN A 2 6.61 15.54 8.16
N TRP A 3 6.53 15.02 6.93
CA TRP A 3 5.41 14.18 6.50
C TRP A 3 5.18 12.93 7.36
N ILE A 4 6.23 12.32 7.89
CA ILE A 4 6.08 11.18 8.80
C ILE A 4 5.50 11.64 10.13
N GLU A 5 6.07 12.68 10.73
CA GLU A 5 5.60 13.28 11.99
C GLU A 5 4.14 13.72 11.90
N ASP A 6 3.76 14.39 10.82
CA ASP A 6 2.40 14.91 10.58
C ASP A 6 1.35 13.80 10.35
N THR A 7 1.77 12.56 10.12
CA THR A 7 0.87 11.45 9.78
C THR A 7 0.94 10.26 10.74
N VAL A 8 1.79 10.30 11.78
CA VAL A 8 1.97 9.22 12.76
C VAL A 8 0.63 8.79 13.35
N GLU A 9 -0.16 9.72 13.86
CA GLU A 9 -1.44 9.42 14.53
C GLU A 9 -2.40 8.66 13.60
N ARG A 10 -2.47 9.05 12.32
CA ARG A 10 -3.32 8.39 11.31
C ARG A 10 -2.79 7.01 10.93
N ARG A 11 -1.46 6.84 10.90
CA ARG A 11 -0.79 5.60 10.50
C ARG A 11 -0.80 4.54 11.60
N SER A 12 -0.77 4.96 12.85
CA SER A 12 -0.80 4.07 14.02
C SER A 12 -2.19 3.56 14.36
N ARG A 13 -3.24 4.09 13.72
CA ARG A 13 -4.64 3.80 14.03
C ARG A 13 -5.39 3.21 12.82
N PRO A 14 -5.36 1.88 12.63
CA PRO A 14 -6.04 1.23 11.52
C PRO A 14 -7.55 1.41 11.55
N ASP A 15 -8.14 1.61 12.73
CA ASP A 15 -9.56 1.91 12.95
C ASP A 15 -10.00 3.22 12.30
N ILE A 16 -9.10 4.20 12.17
CA ILE A 16 -9.38 5.45 11.45
C ILE A 16 -9.53 5.20 9.94
N LEU A 17 -8.77 4.24 9.41
CA LEU A 17 -8.77 3.91 7.98
C LEU A 17 -9.91 2.97 7.60
N TRP A 18 -10.31 2.11 8.54
CA TRP A 18 -11.39 1.16 8.38
C TRP A 18 -11.88 0.67 9.76
N PRO A 19 -12.97 1.25 10.31
CA PRO A 19 -13.47 0.92 11.64
C PRO A 19 -13.85 -0.55 11.84
N GLU A 20 -14.30 -1.21 10.77
CA GLU A 20 -14.71 -2.62 10.79
C GLU A 20 -13.53 -3.60 10.65
N ALA A 21 -12.29 -3.12 10.49
CA ALA A 21 -11.12 -3.96 10.37
C ALA A 21 -10.84 -4.73 11.67
N ARG A 22 -10.84 -6.07 11.59
CA ARG A 22 -10.57 -6.96 12.74
C ARG A 22 -9.16 -7.56 12.75
N SER A 23 -8.47 -7.52 11.61
CA SER A 23 -7.14 -8.12 11.45
C SER A 23 -6.34 -7.40 10.37
N ILE A 24 -5.03 -7.46 10.47
CA ILE A 24 -4.07 -6.95 9.47
C ILE A 24 -3.18 -8.12 9.06
N ILE A 25 -3.02 -8.31 7.75
CA ILE A 25 -2.10 -9.29 7.18
C ILE A 25 -0.96 -8.52 6.53
N MET A 26 0.27 -8.74 7.03
CA MET A 26 1.48 -8.16 6.44
C MET A 26 2.13 -9.19 5.51
N LEU A 27 2.42 -8.76 4.28
CA LEU A 27 3.07 -9.59 3.28
C LEU A 27 4.35 -8.88 2.82
N ALA A 28 5.41 -9.66 2.64
CA ALA A 28 6.71 -9.17 2.20
C ALA A 28 7.18 -9.96 0.97
N MET A 29 7.99 -9.32 0.15
CA MET A 29 8.62 -9.93 -1.01
C MET A 29 10.11 -9.56 -1.01
N ASN A 30 10.97 -10.55 -1.23
CA ASN A 30 12.38 -10.29 -1.42
C ASN A 30 12.60 -9.62 -2.79
N TYR A 31 13.32 -8.51 -2.78
CA TYR A 31 13.74 -7.78 -3.99
C TYR A 31 15.27 -7.74 -4.15
N GLY A 32 16.00 -8.49 -3.31
CA GLY A 32 17.44 -8.62 -3.41
C GLY A 32 17.85 -9.21 -4.77
N PRO A 33 18.93 -8.70 -5.40
CA PRO A 33 19.43 -9.27 -6.63
C PRO A 33 20.14 -10.60 -6.35
N ASP A 34 20.29 -11.42 -7.39
CA ASP A 34 21.02 -12.70 -7.30
C ASP A 34 22.53 -12.50 -7.09
N SER A 35 23.05 -11.31 -7.40
CA SER A 35 24.44 -10.91 -7.23
C SER A 35 24.63 -9.95 -6.05
N ASP A 36 25.88 -9.75 -5.62
CA ASP A 36 26.19 -8.78 -4.58
C ASP A 36 25.83 -7.34 -5.05
N PRO A 37 24.89 -6.64 -4.37
CA PRO A 37 24.45 -5.31 -4.75
C PRO A 37 25.53 -4.23 -4.61
N CYS A 38 26.63 -4.50 -3.88
CA CYS A 38 27.75 -3.59 -3.67
C CYS A 38 28.81 -3.62 -4.78
N THR A 39 28.76 -4.61 -5.67
CA THR A 39 29.71 -4.73 -6.80
C THR A 39 29.80 -3.48 -7.67
N LEU A 40 28.69 -2.77 -7.87
CA LEU A 40 28.68 -1.54 -8.66
C LEU A 40 29.32 -0.33 -7.95
N GLN A 41 29.46 -0.37 -6.63
CA GLN A 41 30.07 0.72 -5.85
C GLN A 41 31.59 0.77 -6.02
N THR A 42 32.22 -0.30 -6.51
CA THR A 42 33.67 -0.33 -6.75
C THR A 42 34.05 0.35 -8.07
N LEU A 43 33.08 0.83 -8.86
CA LEU A 43 33.29 1.47 -10.15
C LEU A 43 33.33 3.00 -9.99
N PRO A 44 34.50 3.65 -10.01
CA PRO A 44 34.63 5.07 -9.69
C PRO A 44 33.98 6.01 -10.71
N SER A 45 33.67 5.51 -11.92
CA SER A 45 33.03 6.27 -12.99
C SER A 45 31.49 6.17 -12.97
N GLN A 46 30.89 5.45 -12.02
CA GLN A 46 29.45 5.20 -12.00
C GLN A 46 28.81 5.58 -10.66
N GLY A 47 27.62 6.18 -10.72
CA GLY A 47 26.76 6.36 -9.55
C GLY A 47 25.80 5.19 -9.39
N THR A 48 25.60 4.71 -8.15
CA THR A 48 24.67 3.62 -7.86
C THR A 48 23.42 4.12 -7.16
N ILE A 49 22.26 3.59 -7.55
CA ILE A 49 21.00 3.76 -6.83
C ILE A 49 20.65 2.50 -6.02
N SER A 50 19.78 2.67 -5.03
CA SER A 50 19.28 1.57 -4.20
C SER A 50 18.59 0.50 -5.06
N VAL A 51 18.72 -0.77 -4.65
CA VAL A 51 18.20 -1.93 -5.39
C VAL A 51 16.71 -1.81 -5.67
N TYR A 52 15.91 -1.29 -4.72
CA TYR A 52 14.47 -1.17 -4.88
C TYR A 52 14.07 -0.25 -6.06
N ALA A 53 14.96 0.65 -6.48
CA ALA A 53 14.74 1.60 -7.57
C ALA A 53 15.36 1.15 -8.90
N ARG A 54 16.01 -0.02 -8.96
CA ARG A 54 16.69 -0.52 -10.18
C ARG A 54 15.75 -1.22 -11.17
N HIS A 55 14.59 -1.67 -10.69
CA HIS A 55 13.65 -2.47 -11.48
C HIS A 55 12.33 -1.72 -11.68
N ARG A 56 11.33 -2.42 -12.25
CA ARG A 56 9.97 -1.90 -12.39
C ARG A 56 9.44 -1.40 -11.04
N ASP A 57 8.67 -0.31 -11.08
CA ASP A 57 8.01 0.24 -9.90
C ASP A 57 7.27 -0.85 -9.12
N TYR A 58 7.72 -1.06 -7.89
CA TYR A 58 7.20 -2.10 -7.03
C TYR A 58 5.75 -1.84 -6.63
N HIS A 59 5.28 -0.59 -6.65
CA HIS A 59 3.91 -0.25 -6.30
C HIS A 59 2.92 -1.00 -7.19
N ASP A 60 3.13 -1.01 -8.51
CA ASP A 60 2.25 -1.70 -9.46
C ASP A 60 2.29 -3.22 -9.27
N LEU A 61 3.49 -3.77 -9.15
CA LEU A 61 3.69 -5.21 -9.02
C LEU A 61 3.06 -5.74 -7.72
N ILE A 62 3.38 -5.12 -6.59
CA ILE A 62 2.87 -5.56 -5.28
C ILE A 62 1.37 -5.32 -5.20
N LYS A 63 0.86 -4.16 -5.65
CA LYS A 63 -0.59 -3.86 -5.61
C LYS A 63 -1.39 -4.83 -6.48
N GLY A 64 -0.87 -5.21 -7.65
CA GLY A 64 -1.48 -6.23 -8.50
C GLY A 64 -1.59 -7.59 -7.81
N ARG A 65 -0.48 -8.05 -7.20
CA ARG A 65 -0.46 -9.34 -6.47
C ARG A 65 -1.37 -9.32 -5.24
N LEU A 66 -1.36 -8.23 -4.46
CA LEU A 66 -2.23 -8.10 -3.29
C LEU A 66 -3.72 -8.10 -3.68
N LYS A 67 -4.10 -7.47 -4.80
CA LYS A 67 -5.48 -7.53 -5.31
C LYS A 67 -5.90 -8.96 -5.64
N GLN A 68 -5.03 -9.76 -6.26
CA GLN A 68 -5.31 -11.16 -6.56
C GLN A 68 -5.54 -11.97 -5.27
N ILE A 69 -4.72 -11.77 -4.25
CA ILE A 69 -4.88 -12.43 -2.94
C ILE A 69 -6.18 -11.97 -2.26
N ALA A 70 -6.44 -10.67 -2.23
CA ALA A 70 -7.63 -10.09 -1.62
C ALA A 70 -8.92 -10.58 -2.28
N SER A 71 -8.95 -10.64 -3.62
CA SER A 71 -10.09 -11.16 -4.37
C SER A 71 -10.37 -12.62 -4.02
N ARG A 72 -9.33 -13.47 -4.00
CA ARG A 72 -9.48 -14.89 -3.61
C ARG A 72 -9.92 -15.06 -2.16
N PHE A 73 -9.41 -14.25 -1.25
CA PHE A 73 -9.79 -14.29 0.16
C PHE A 73 -11.25 -13.86 0.37
N SER A 74 -11.65 -12.75 -0.25
CA SER A 74 -13.01 -12.22 -0.20
C SER A 74 -14.00 -13.24 -0.77
N ALA A 75 -13.71 -13.82 -1.93
CA ALA A 75 -14.55 -14.84 -2.56
C ALA A 75 -14.76 -16.09 -1.69
N ARG A 76 -13.76 -16.48 -0.88
CA ARG A 76 -13.84 -17.68 -0.02
C ARG A 76 -14.52 -17.42 1.32
N THR A 77 -14.35 -16.22 1.87
CA THR A 77 -14.77 -15.92 3.24
C THR A 77 -16.02 -15.04 3.32
N GLY A 78 -16.39 -14.38 2.22
CA GLY A 78 -17.43 -13.35 2.18
C GLY A 78 -17.05 -12.05 2.89
N ASN A 79 -15.83 -11.96 3.44
CA ASN A 79 -15.40 -10.78 4.16
C ASN A 79 -14.72 -9.78 3.22
N PRO A 80 -15.01 -8.48 3.36
CA PRO A 80 -14.34 -7.45 2.58
C PRO A 80 -12.85 -7.41 2.92
N VAL A 81 -12.02 -7.00 1.96
CA VAL A 81 -10.57 -6.80 2.14
C VAL A 81 -10.15 -5.47 1.52
N LYS A 82 -9.31 -4.73 2.24
CA LYS A 82 -8.71 -3.47 1.78
C LYS A 82 -7.20 -3.65 1.67
N VAL A 83 -6.64 -3.23 0.55
CA VAL A 83 -5.23 -3.44 0.20
C VAL A 83 -4.48 -2.12 0.28
N PHE A 84 -3.30 -2.16 0.87
CA PHE A 84 -2.37 -1.03 0.96
C PHE A 84 -0.98 -1.47 0.48
N VAL A 85 -0.31 -0.58 -0.26
CA VAL A 85 1.11 -0.64 -0.63
C VAL A 85 1.68 0.75 -0.36
N ASP A 86 2.99 0.86 -0.18
CA ASP A 86 3.68 2.11 0.18
C ASP A 86 3.07 3.39 -0.41
N THR A 87 3.13 4.46 0.39
CA THR A 87 2.62 5.82 0.14
C THR A 87 1.19 5.96 -0.40
N SER A 88 0.46 4.88 -0.69
CA SER A 88 -0.94 4.98 -1.10
C SER A 88 -1.66 5.77 -0.04
N SER A 89 -2.07 7.00 -0.43
CA SER A 89 -2.66 7.95 0.50
C SER A 89 -3.70 7.21 1.28
N CYS A 90 -3.48 7.14 2.58
CA CYS A 90 -4.53 6.90 3.54
C CYS A 90 -5.52 8.08 3.51
N ASP A 91 -5.91 8.58 2.33
CA ASP A 91 -6.93 9.60 2.17
C ASP A 91 -8.25 8.95 2.58
N GLY A 92 -8.46 8.98 3.90
CA GLY A 92 -9.74 9.39 4.41
C GLY A 92 -10.07 10.69 3.69
N LYS A 93 -10.99 10.62 2.73
CA LYS A 93 -11.92 11.72 2.53
C LYS A 93 -12.36 12.11 3.94
N THR A 94 -11.93 13.27 4.39
CA THR A 94 -12.41 13.92 5.61
C THR A 94 -13.92 13.79 5.60
N ALA A 95 -14.47 12.97 6.51
CA ALA A 95 -15.90 12.85 6.70
C ALA A 95 -16.40 14.14 7.37
N GLY A 96 -16.47 15.20 6.57
CA GLY A 96 -17.16 16.43 6.91
C GLY A 96 -18.62 16.11 7.20
N ARG A 97 -18.97 16.23 8.48
CA ARG A 97 -20.28 16.57 9.05
C ARG A 97 -21.48 16.41 8.09
N ARG A 98 -22.26 15.35 8.37
CA ARG A 98 -23.60 15.03 7.85
C ARG A 98 -24.38 16.22 7.26
N ARG A 99 -24.72 16.12 5.97
CA ARG A 99 -26.08 16.33 5.44
C ARG A 99 -26.32 15.37 4.26
N ARG A 100 -27.28 14.46 4.40
CA ARG A 100 -27.83 13.70 3.26
C ARG A 100 -28.55 14.69 2.31
N PRO A 101 -28.50 14.53 0.97
CA PRO A 101 -29.28 13.47 0.32
C PRO A 101 -28.65 12.81 -0.94
N ARG A 102 -29.26 11.68 -1.34
CA ARG A 102 -29.24 11.01 -2.64
C ARG A 102 -27.93 10.40 -3.17
N LEU A 103 -27.98 9.07 -3.27
CA LEU A 103 -27.43 8.21 -4.33
C LEU A 103 -26.67 8.93 -5.46
N ALA A 104 -25.36 8.70 -5.56
CA ALA A 104 -24.64 8.26 -6.76
C ALA A 104 -23.12 8.45 -6.62
N GLY A 105 -22.36 7.37 -6.79
CA GLY A 105 -21.01 7.41 -7.41
C GLY A 105 -19.78 7.54 -6.51
N GLN A 106 -18.89 6.54 -6.63
CA GLN A 106 -17.47 6.48 -6.21
C GLN A 106 -17.19 6.35 -4.69
N ALA A 107 -16.64 5.26 -4.17
CA ALA A 107 -15.85 4.18 -4.76
C ALA A 107 -16.07 2.90 -3.95
N TYR A 108 -17.20 2.24 -4.19
CA TYR A 108 -17.27 0.78 -4.08
C TYR A 108 -16.87 0.27 -5.46
N GLN A 109 -15.64 -0.22 -5.60
CA GLN A 109 -15.30 -1.12 -6.70
C GLN A 109 -15.42 -2.52 -6.11
N PRO A 110 -16.58 -3.20 -6.25
CA PRO A 110 -16.60 -4.63 -6.09
C PRO A 110 -15.66 -5.21 -7.17
N PHE A 111 -14.77 -6.09 -6.77
CA PHE A 111 -14.16 -7.01 -7.74
C PHE A 111 -15.10 -8.19 -7.91
#